data_AF-A0A5M9J6F6-F1
#
_entry.id   AF-A0A5M9J6F6-F1
#
_cell.length_a   1.000
_cell.length_b   1.000
_cell.length_c   1.000
_cell.angle_alpha   90.00
_cell.angle_beta   90.00
_cell.angle_gamma   90.00
#
_symmetry.space_group_name_H-M   'P 1'
#
loop_
_entity.id
_entity.type
_entity.pdbx_description
1 polymer ?
#
loop_
_entity_poly.entity_id
_entity_poly.type
_entity_poly.pdbx_seq_one_letter_code
_entity_poly.pdbx_strand_id
1 'polypeptide(L)'
;MVISLVRAHIEKTLYDSLKPKKKIVTEEEERKPKYMSNLIAAAAVRKRDSTIAEEKKLAREREAEGDEYADKEKFVTSAYKKQQEENRRLEEEERLREEEEQRKNKGTGMTNFYKNMLERGEQKHAEVVKAAEERIKQGPQDDTTGEEKIKTDADIAREINEKGAGTIAINDEGQVVDKRELLKGGLNVIPKARATSNVNPSRSESTAFDRGRGNAFVGAGGGKQAMRERQSRMMEAQLEQATKRALEEEEEERKKVERASKSRKTEGDIMSAKERYLARKREAEEAKKRGE
;
A
#
# COMPACT_ATOMS: atom_id res chain seq x y z
N MET A 1 -59.66 -15.26 52.31
CA MET A 1 -59.63 -14.45 51.08
C MET A 1 -58.44 -13.50 51.00
N VAL A 2 -58.04 -12.81 52.07
CA VAL A 2 -56.95 -11.81 52.02
C VAL A 2 -55.56 -12.43 51.78
N ILE A 3 -55.25 -13.55 52.46
CA ILE A 3 -53.93 -14.22 52.36
C ILE A 3 -53.67 -14.79 50.95
N SER A 4 -54.69 -15.34 50.29
CA SER A 4 -54.59 -15.85 48.92
C SER A 4 -54.35 -14.74 47.89
N LEU A 5 -54.94 -13.57 48.11
CA LEU A 5 -54.77 -12.39 47.25
C LEU A 5 -53.36 -11.80 47.39
N VAL A 6 -52.84 -11.74 48.62
CA VAL A 6 -51.46 -11.27 48.89
C VAL A 6 -50.44 -12.23 48.27
N ARG A 7 -50.66 -13.54 48.38
CA ARG A 7 -49.78 -14.54 47.76
C ARG A 7 -49.77 -14.45 46.23
N ALA A 8 -50.93 -14.31 45.60
CA ALA A 8 -51.03 -14.12 44.15
C ALA A 8 -50.35 -12.82 43.68
N HIS A 9 -50.42 -11.76 44.50
CA HIS A 9 -49.74 -10.50 44.19
C HIS A 9 -48.21 -10.65 44.28
N ILE A 10 -47.71 -11.34 45.31
CA ILE A 10 -46.28 -11.63 45.47
C ILE A 10 -45.77 -12.54 44.35
N GLU A 11 -46.53 -13.56 43.97
CA GLU A 11 -46.17 -14.46 42.86
C GLU A 11 -46.13 -13.70 41.53
N LYS A 12 -47.07 -12.77 41.30
CA LYS A 12 -47.08 -11.93 40.09
C LYS A 12 -45.91 -10.95 40.04
N THR A 13 -45.55 -10.31 41.15
CA THR A 13 -44.41 -9.37 41.20
C THR A 13 -43.06 -10.07 41.05
N LEU A 14 -42.93 -11.28 41.60
CA LEU A 14 -41.75 -12.12 41.41
C LEU A 14 -41.65 -12.59 39.95
N TYR A 15 -42.77 -12.97 39.33
CA TYR A 15 -42.80 -13.40 37.94
C TYR A 15 -42.48 -12.26 36.97
N ASP A 16 -42.94 -11.03 37.24
CA ASP A 16 -42.58 -9.87 36.43
C ASP A 16 -41.12 -9.43 36.59
N SER A 17 -40.49 -9.65 37.75
CA SER A 17 -39.06 -9.35 37.94
C SER A 17 -38.13 -10.38 37.28
N LEU A 18 -38.59 -11.63 37.15
CA LEU A 18 -37.88 -12.72 36.47
C LEU A 18 -38.04 -12.70 34.94
N LYS A 19 -38.97 -11.91 34.39
CA LYS A 19 -39.10 -11.75 32.95
C LYS A 19 -37.89 -11.00 32.41
N PRO A 20 -37.17 -11.55 31.40
CA PRO A 20 -36.11 -10.80 30.75
C PRO A 20 -36.73 -9.54 30.13
N LYS A 21 -36.33 -8.38 30.64
CA LYS A 21 -36.72 -7.09 30.06
C LYS A 21 -36.27 -7.12 28.60
N LYS A 22 -37.22 -7.24 27.67
CA LYS A 22 -36.95 -7.14 26.24
C LYS A 22 -36.26 -5.80 26.04
N LYS A 23 -34.99 -5.82 25.65
CA LYS A 23 -34.30 -4.61 25.21
C LYS A 23 -35.10 -4.12 24.01
N ILE A 24 -35.81 -3.01 24.18
CA ILE A 24 -36.43 -2.31 23.07
C ILE A 24 -35.26 -1.67 22.33
N VAL A 25 -34.62 -2.45 21.48
CA VAL A 25 -33.71 -1.92 20.47
C VAL A 25 -34.62 -1.09 19.58
N THR A 26 -34.39 0.20 19.52
CA THR A 26 -35.16 1.08 18.65
C THR A 26 -34.97 0.57 17.23
N GLU A 27 -36.05 0.24 16.51
CA GLU A 27 -35.97 -0.33 15.14
C GLU A 27 -35.12 0.54 14.19
N GLU A 28 -34.93 1.82 14.52
CA GLU A 28 -34.05 2.76 13.82
C GLU A 28 -32.57 2.38 13.86
N GLU A 29 -32.09 1.74 14.94
CA GLU A 29 -30.71 1.21 15.01
C GLU A 29 -30.54 -0.03 14.14
N GLU A 30 -31.58 -0.86 14.00
CA GLU A 30 -31.55 -2.06 13.16
C GLU A 30 -31.69 -1.74 11.66
N ARG A 31 -32.30 -0.60 11.31
CA ARG A 31 -32.46 -0.14 9.92
C ARG A 31 -31.23 0.57 9.36
N LYS A 32 -30.21 0.90 10.18
CA LYS A 32 -28.97 1.48 9.66
C LYS A 32 -28.17 0.39 8.93
N PRO A 33 -27.76 0.61 7.67
CA PRO A 33 -26.97 -0.36 6.93
C PRO A 33 -25.61 -0.60 7.63
N LYS A 34 -25.30 -1.89 7.86
CA LYS A 34 -24.14 -2.35 8.65
C LYS A 34 -22.78 -1.82 8.20
N TYR A 35 -22.65 -1.32 6.97
CA TYR A 35 -21.38 -0.91 6.37
C TYR A 35 -21.33 0.56 5.91
N MET A 36 -22.46 1.28 5.90
CA MET A 36 -22.50 2.63 5.34
C MET A 36 -21.73 3.64 6.20
N SER A 37 -21.75 3.48 7.52
CA SER A 37 -20.97 4.30 8.44
C SER A 37 -19.48 4.26 8.11
N ASN A 38 -18.94 3.06 7.86
CA ASN A 38 -17.53 2.87 7.51
C ASN A 38 -17.21 3.46 6.13
N LEU A 39 -18.14 3.35 5.17
CA LEU A 39 -17.96 3.93 3.84
C LEU A 39 -17.97 5.46 3.88
N ILE A 40 -18.88 6.06 4.65
CA ILE A 40 -18.94 7.51 4.87
C ILE A 40 -17.67 7.99 5.60
N ALA A 41 -17.24 7.28 6.65
CA ALA A 41 -16.02 7.60 7.37
C ALA A 41 -14.79 7.52 6.45
N ALA A 42 -14.65 6.46 5.65
CA ALA A 42 -13.56 6.31 4.69
C ALA A 42 -13.59 7.40 3.60
N ALA A 43 -14.77 7.79 3.12
CA ALA A 43 -14.91 8.89 2.17
C ALA A 43 -14.49 10.23 2.80
N ALA A 44 -14.79 10.47 4.08
CA ALA A 44 -14.36 11.65 4.80
C ALA A 44 -12.84 11.69 4.99
N VAL A 45 -12.21 10.57 5.36
CA VAL A 45 -10.74 10.43 5.45
C VAL A 45 -10.09 10.79 4.10
N ARG A 46 -10.54 10.17 3.00
CA ARG A 46 -9.98 10.46 1.66
C ARG A 46 -10.10 11.92 1.25
N LYS A 47 -11.21 12.58 1.61
CA LYS A 47 -11.39 14.01 1.34
C LYS A 47 -10.36 14.85 2.10
N ARG A 48 -10.10 14.54 3.38
CA ARG A 48 -9.06 15.18 4.17
C ARG A 48 -7.67 14.93 3.57
N ASP A 49 -7.38 13.69 3.20
CA ASP A 49 -6.08 13.33 2.61
C ASP A 49 -5.85 14.08 1.29
N SER A 50 -6.89 14.23 0.45
CA SER A 50 -6.84 15.01 -0.79
C SER A 50 -6.50 16.47 -0.51
N THR A 51 -7.15 17.10 0.47
CA THR A 51 -6.87 18.50 0.82
C THR A 51 -5.46 18.69 1.36
N ILE A 52 -4.97 17.76 2.20
CA ILE A 52 -3.60 17.79 2.72
C ILE A 52 -2.57 17.61 1.59
N ALA A 53 -2.85 16.71 0.65
CA ALA A 53 -1.98 16.49 -0.51
C ALA A 53 -1.90 17.72 -1.42
N GLU A 54 -3.02 18.39 -1.68
CA GLU A 54 -3.07 19.65 -2.43
C GLU A 54 -2.31 20.76 -1.70
N GLU A 55 -2.49 20.90 -0.38
CA GLU A 55 -1.76 21.88 0.43
C GLU A 55 -0.25 21.64 0.40
N LYS A 56 0.19 20.38 0.54
CA LYS A 56 1.62 20.01 0.47
C LYS A 56 2.20 20.22 -0.92
N LYS A 57 1.42 19.95 -1.96
CA LYS A 57 1.80 20.23 -3.35
C LYS A 57 2.01 21.72 -3.56
N LEU A 58 1.07 22.54 -3.10
CA LEU A 58 1.14 23.99 -3.20
C LEU A 58 2.30 24.58 -2.38
N ALA A 59 2.61 24.00 -1.22
CA ALA A 59 3.79 24.37 -0.44
C ALA A 59 5.09 24.09 -1.21
N ARG A 60 5.19 22.91 -1.84
CA ARG A 60 6.34 22.54 -2.69
C ARG A 60 6.49 23.45 -3.91
N GLU A 61 5.38 23.80 -4.56
CA GLU A 61 5.38 24.75 -5.69
C GLU A 61 5.89 26.13 -5.23
N ARG A 62 5.46 26.61 -4.05
CA ARG A 62 5.95 27.87 -3.48
C ARG A 62 7.40 27.85 -3.05
N GLU A 63 7.91 26.70 -2.60
CA GLU A 63 9.33 26.54 -2.29
C GLU A 63 10.16 26.57 -3.58
N ALA A 64 9.68 25.93 -4.65
CA ALA A 64 10.33 25.96 -5.96
C ALA A 64 10.30 27.34 -6.62
N GLU A 65 9.19 28.09 -6.50
CA GLU A 65 9.06 29.47 -6.97
C GLU A 65 9.64 30.50 -5.97
N GLY A 66 10.06 30.04 -4.79
CA GLY A 66 10.44 30.89 -3.67
C GLY A 66 11.64 31.79 -3.95
N ASP A 67 12.53 31.35 -4.85
CA ASP A 67 13.69 32.14 -5.29
C ASP A 67 13.28 33.33 -6.17
N GLU A 68 12.18 33.22 -6.93
CA GLU A 68 11.68 34.29 -7.79
C GLU A 68 10.83 35.34 -7.05
N TYR A 69 10.30 34.98 -5.88
CA TYR A 69 9.39 35.81 -5.09
C TYR A 69 9.93 36.09 -3.67
N ALA A 70 11.23 35.89 -3.44
CA ALA A 70 11.88 36.12 -2.14
C ALA A 70 11.73 37.56 -1.64
N ASP A 71 11.74 38.53 -2.56
CA ASP A 71 11.63 39.97 -2.26
C ASP A 71 10.18 40.43 -2.02
N LYS A 72 9.18 39.55 -2.18
CA LYS A 72 7.76 39.87 -2.05
C LYS A 72 7.18 39.35 -0.74
N GLU A 73 6.31 40.14 -0.14
CA GLU A 73 5.66 39.78 1.13
C GLU A 73 4.69 38.60 0.95
N LYS A 74 4.75 37.63 1.88
CA LYS A 74 3.89 36.44 1.89
C LYS A 74 2.62 36.71 2.70
N PHE A 75 1.48 36.89 2.01
CA PHE A 75 0.19 37.09 2.68
C PHE A 75 -0.57 35.78 2.83
N VAL A 76 -0.87 35.41 4.07
CA VAL A 76 -1.70 34.24 4.40
C VAL A 76 -3.00 34.71 5.03
N THR A 77 -4.13 34.30 4.46
CA THR A 77 -5.46 34.66 4.98
C THR A 77 -5.72 34.00 6.33
N SER A 78 -6.52 34.66 7.19
CA SER A 78 -6.86 34.13 8.52
C SER A 78 -7.59 32.78 8.45
N ALA A 79 -8.39 32.55 7.41
CA ALA A 79 -9.06 31.28 7.15
C ALA A 79 -8.07 30.14 6.88
N TYR A 80 -7.04 30.40 6.05
CA TYR A 80 -6.02 29.40 5.73
C TYR A 80 -5.16 29.04 6.95
N LYS A 81 -4.82 30.03 7.79
CA LYS A 81 -4.12 29.76 9.06
C LYS A 81 -4.92 28.82 9.97
N LYS A 82 -6.23 29.07 10.11
CA LYS A 82 -7.12 28.21 10.90
C LYS A 82 -7.23 26.80 10.32
N GLN A 83 -7.34 26.68 9.00
CA GLN A 83 -7.36 25.38 8.32
C GLN A 83 -6.06 24.59 8.55
N GLN A 84 -4.91 25.27 8.47
CA GLN A 84 -3.61 24.65 8.73
C GLN A 84 -3.46 24.19 10.20
N GLU A 85 -3.96 24.97 11.15
CA GLU A 85 -3.99 24.60 12.57
C GLU A 85 -4.93 23.42 12.85
N GLU A 86 -6.11 23.41 12.23
CA GLU A 86 -7.05 22.29 12.34
C GLU A 86 -6.46 21.00 11.77
N ASN A 87 -5.87 21.06 10.57
CA ASN A 87 -5.20 19.92 9.95
C ASN A 87 -4.07 19.40 10.84
N ARG A 88 -3.21 20.29 11.37
CA ARG A 88 -2.13 19.90 12.29
C ARG A 88 -2.67 19.23 13.55
N ARG A 89 -3.74 19.77 14.15
CA ARG A 89 -4.36 19.20 15.35
C ARG A 89 -4.94 17.81 15.07
N LEU A 90 -5.60 17.62 13.94
CA LEU A 90 -6.16 16.33 13.53
C LEU A 90 -5.06 15.29 13.24
N GLU A 91 -3.96 15.70 12.60
CA GLU A 91 -2.79 14.83 12.38
C GLU A 91 -2.15 14.39 13.70
N GLU A 92 -2.00 15.30 14.67
CA GLU A 92 -1.48 14.96 16.00
C GLU A 92 -2.40 14.01 16.76
N GLU A 93 -3.72 14.20 16.67
CA GLU A 93 -4.73 13.32 17.28
C GLU A 93 -4.74 11.93 16.62
N GLU A 94 -4.70 11.86 15.29
CA GLU A 94 -4.58 10.59 14.57
C GLU A 94 -3.25 9.89 14.88
N ARG A 95 -2.15 10.63 14.98
CA ARG A 95 -0.84 10.07 15.37
C ARG A 95 -0.87 9.49 16.78
N LEU A 96 -1.42 10.23 17.75
CA LEU A 96 -1.57 9.76 19.13
C LEU A 96 -2.46 8.51 19.20
N ARG A 97 -3.57 8.50 18.46
CA ARG A 97 -4.46 7.34 18.39
C ARG A 97 -3.76 6.14 17.77
N GLU A 98 -3.01 6.34 16.68
CA GLU A 98 -2.25 5.27 16.05
C GLU A 98 -1.15 4.75 16.99
N GLU A 99 -0.43 5.62 17.69
CA GLU A 99 0.57 5.22 18.70
C GLU A 99 -0.06 4.40 19.84
N GLU A 100 -1.24 4.78 20.30
CA GLU A 100 -2.00 4.00 21.30
C GLU A 100 -2.46 2.65 20.77
N GLU A 101 -3.01 2.62 19.55
CA GLU A 101 -3.45 1.39 18.88
C GLU A 101 -2.25 0.48 18.62
N GLN A 102 -1.11 1.03 18.18
CA GLN A 102 0.14 0.30 18.04
C GLN A 102 0.60 -0.24 19.40
N ARG A 103 0.57 0.57 20.47
CA ARG A 103 0.94 0.11 21.81
C ARG A 103 0.04 -1.03 22.31
N LYS A 104 -1.27 -0.96 22.05
CA LYS A 104 -2.25 -2.00 22.38
C LYS A 104 -2.08 -3.25 21.49
N ASN A 105 -1.74 -3.07 20.22
CA ASN A 105 -1.57 -4.13 19.25
C ASN A 105 -0.19 -4.80 19.29
N LYS A 106 0.75 -4.39 20.15
CA LYS A 106 2.12 -4.94 20.26
C LYS A 106 2.20 -6.46 20.47
N GLY A 107 1.12 -7.13 20.88
CA GLY A 107 1.17 -8.52 21.36
C GLY A 107 0.45 -9.60 20.57
N THR A 108 -0.26 -9.35 19.45
CA THR A 108 -1.16 -10.39 18.92
C THR A 108 -1.32 -10.37 17.39
N GLY A 109 -0.65 -11.29 16.70
CA GLY A 109 -0.96 -11.66 15.32
C GLY A 109 0.24 -11.81 14.37
N MET A 110 0.05 -12.57 13.28
CA MET A 110 1.01 -12.71 12.18
C MET A 110 1.29 -11.38 11.46
N THR A 111 0.33 -10.44 11.49
CA THR A 111 0.46 -9.09 10.91
C THR A 111 1.59 -8.29 11.55
N ASN A 112 1.76 -8.37 12.87
CA ASN A 112 2.89 -7.72 13.56
C ASN A 112 4.23 -8.32 13.16
N PHE A 113 4.30 -9.64 12.95
CA PHE A 113 5.52 -10.29 12.48
C PHE A 113 5.92 -9.76 11.10
N TYR A 114 4.97 -9.69 10.15
CA TYR A 114 5.25 -9.13 8.82
C TYR A 114 5.60 -7.65 8.88
N LYS A 115 4.92 -6.86 9.72
CA LYS A 115 5.25 -5.44 9.95
C LYS A 115 6.70 -5.29 10.45
N ASN A 116 7.08 -6.02 11.49
CA ASN A 116 8.43 -5.96 12.06
C ASN A 116 9.50 -6.43 11.06
N MET A 117 9.19 -7.44 10.24
CA MET A 117 10.11 -7.90 9.19
C MET A 117 10.33 -6.82 8.12
N LEU A 118 9.26 -6.15 7.68
CA LEU A 118 9.33 -5.05 6.72
C LEU A 118 10.07 -3.85 7.31
N GLU A 119 9.74 -3.44 8.53
CA GLU A 119 10.40 -2.34 9.24
C GLU A 119 11.89 -2.59 9.41
N ARG A 120 12.29 -3.84 9.73
CA ARG A 120 13.71 -4.22 9.78
C ARG A 120 14.38 -4.19 8.40
N GLY A 121 13.65 -4.49 7.33
CA GLY A 121 14.13 -4.36 5.96
C GLY A 121 14.34 -2.89 5.57
N GLU A 122 13.39 -2.03 5.90
CA GLU A 122 13.45 -0.58 5.67
C GLU A 122 14.59 0.08 6.46
N GLN A 123 14.79 -0.30 7.73
CA GLN A 123 15.91 0.18 8.54
C GLN A 123 17.26 -0.15 7.89
N LYS A 124 17.45 -1.40 7.45
CA LYS A 124 18.68 -1.79 6.73
C LYS A 124 18.85 -1.01 5.43
N HIS A 125 17.78 -0.78 4.68
CA HIS A 125 17.84 0.00 3.45
C HIS A 125 18.22 1.45 3.74
N ALA A 126 17.62 2.07 4.77
CA ALA A 126 17.94 3.42 5.20
C ALA A 126 19.41 3.56 5.66
N GLU A 127 19.94 2.57 6.39
CA GLU A 127 21.36 2.51 6.76
C GLU A 127 22.27 2.44 5.53
N VAL A 128 21.93 1.62 4.54
CA VAL A 128 22.70 1.51 3.29
C VAL A 128 22.66 2.80 2.48
N VAL A 129 21.50 3.44 2.34
CA VAL A 129 21.36 4.72 1.63
C VAL A 129 22.16 5.80 2.36
N LYS A 130 22.05 5.87 3.68
CA LYS A 130 22.82 6.84 4.48
C LYS A 130 24.32 6.60 4.35
N ALA A 131 24.78 5.35 4.39
CA ALA A 131 26.19 5.03 4.16
C ALA A 131 26.65 5.40 2.74
N ALA A 132 25.79 5.22 1.74
CA ALA A 132 26.07 5.65 0.37
C ALA A 132 26.12 7.18 0.24
N GLU A 133 25.18 7.90 0.84
CA GLU A 133 25.17 9.38 0.88
C GLU A 133 26.39 9.93 1.63
N GLU A 134 26.79 9.31 2.75
CA GLU A 134 27.99 9.66 3.49
C GLU A 134 29.25 9.41 2.65
N ARG A 135 29.33 8.29 1.92
CA ARG A 135 30.42 8.04 0.96
C ARG A 135 30.45 9.06 -0.17
N ILE A 136 29.29 9.43 -0.73
CA ILE A 136 29.21 10.46 -1.78
C ILE A 136 29.66 11.82 -1.23
N LYS A 137 29.23 12.17 -0.01
CA LYS A 137 29.56 13.44 0.65
C LYS A 137 31.02 13.54 1.09
N GLN A 138 31.64 12.41 1.47
CA GLN A 138 33.07 12.31 1.74
C GLN A 138 33.93 12.33 0.47
N GLY A 139 33.30 12.39 -0.72
CA GLY A 139 33.98 12.27 -2.00
C GLY A 139 34.49 10.85 -2.22
N PRO A 140 35.10 10.54 -3.39
CA PRO A 140 35.88 9.33 -3.51
C PRO A 140 37.03 9.45 -2.52
N GLN A 141 36.88 8.86 -1.34
CA GLN A 141 38.04 8.44 -0.59
C GLN A 141 38.75 7.45 -1.50
N ASP A 142 39.95 7.82 -1.95
CA ASP A 142 40.97 6.82 -2.20
C ASP A 142 41.03 6.01 -0.91
N ASP A 143 40.37 4.85 -0.93
CA ASP A 143 40.63 3.78 0.00
C ASP A 143 42.12 3.44 -0.19
N THR A 144 43.01 4.21 0.45
CA THR A 144 44.34 3.79 0.84
C THR A 144 44.22 2.77 1.97
N THR A 145 43.29 1.82 1.85
CA THR A 145 43.30 0.55 2.56
C THR A 145 44.31 -0.34 1.86
N GLY A 146 45.58 -0.05 2.10
CA GLY A 146 46.71 -0.85 1.65
C GLY A 146 46.85 -0.91 0.13
N GLU A 147 48.04 -0.63 -0.34
CA GLU A 147 48.56 -1.48 -1.40
C GLU A 147 48.46 -2.94 -0.88
N GLU A 148 47.36 -3.63 -1.15
CA GLU A 148 47.48 -5.02 -1.53
C GLU A 148 48.33 -4.98 -2.80
N LYS A 149 49.65 -4.91 -2.59
CA LYS A 149 50.62 -5.42 -3.54
C LYS A 149 50.02 -6.72 -3.98
N ILE A 150 49.56 -6.77 -5.22
CA ILE A 150 49.10 -8.00 -5.85
C ILE A 150 50.28 -8.95 -5.65
N LYS A 151 50.21 -9.80 -4.62
CA LYS A 151 51.31 -10.68 -4.26
C LYS A 151 51.53 -11.50 -5.51
N THR A 152 52.74 -11.40 -6.07
CA THR A 152 53.01 -12.10 -7.31
C THR A 152 52.83 -13.60 -7.05
N ASP A 153 52.48 -14.37 -8.08
CA ASP A 153 52.28 -15.83 -7.96
C ASP A 153 53.49 -16.50 -7.24
N ALA A 154 54.69 -15.93 -7.39
CA ALA A 154 55.92 -16.33 -6.73
C ALA A 154 55.94 -16.06 -5.21
N ASP A 155 55.42 -14.92 -4.76
CA ASP A 155 55.35 -14.56 -3.34
C ASP A 155 54.35 -15.46 -2.60
N ILE A 156 53.25 -15.79 -3.26
CA ILE A 156 52.23 -16.72 -2.75
C ILE A 156 52.82 -18.13 -2.60
N ALA A 157 53.60 -18.58 -3.58
CA ALA A 157 54.27 -19.89 -3.54
C ALA A 157 55.27 -20.00 -2.38
N ARG A 158 56.08 -18.96 -2.16
CA ARG A 158 57.03 -18.90 -1.03
C ARG A 158 56.30 -18.93 0.32
N GLU A 159 55.24 -18.15 0.45
CA GLU A 159 54.44 -18.10 1.68
C GLU A 159 53.78 -19.46 2.02
N ILE A 160 53.34 -20.22 1.01
CA ILE A 160 52.77 -21.57 1.20
C ILE A 160 53.84 -22.59 1.60
N ASN A 161 55.02 -22.53 0.96
CA ASN A 161 56.17 -23.37 1.29
C ASN A 161 56.69 -23.10 2.72
N GLU A 162 56.75 -21.83 3.14
CA GLU A 162 57.13 -21.43 4.49
C GLU A 162 56.11 -21.88 5.55
N LYS A 163 54.81 -21.81 5.23
CA LYS A 163 53.73 -22.24 6.13
C LYS A 163 53.55 -23.77 6.19
N GLY A 164 54.31 -24.53 5.40
CA GLY A 164 54.25 -26.00 5.38
C GLY A 164 52.92 -26.57 4.89
N ALA A 165 52.12 -25.78 4.17
CA ALA A 165 50.79 -26.19 3.69
C ALA A 165 50.83 -26.92 2.32
N GLY A 166 52.02 -27.03 1.73
CA GLY A 166 52.32 -27.77 0.50
C GLY A 166 53.74 -27.47 0.02
N THR A 167 54.33 -28.38 -0.76
CA THR A 167 55.63 -28.15 -1.45
C THR A 167 55.35 -27.75 -2.89
N ILE A 168 55.31 -26.44 -3.16
CA ILE A 168 55.12 -25.86 -4.49
C ILE A 168 56.47 -25.72 -5.17
N ALA A 169 56.61 -26.33 -6.36
CA ALA A 169 57.81 -26.24 -7.17
C ALA A 169 57.88 -24.91 -7.94
N ILE A 170 59.00 -24.21 -7.81
CA ILE A 170 59.28 -22.93 -8.49
C ILE A 170 60.50 -23.14 -9.40
N ASN A 171 60.42 -22.70 -10.66
CA ASN A 171 61.53 -22.76 -11.62
C ASN A 171 62.59 -21.66 -11.35
N ASP A 172 63.76 -21.78 -11.98
CA ASP A 172 64.89 -20.82 -11.83
C ASP A 172 64.53 -19.37 -12.23
N GLU A 173 63.48 -19.18 -13.04
CA GLU A 173 62.94 -17.86 -13.42
C GLU A 173 61.90 -17.31 -12.41
N GLY A 174 61.68 -17.99 -11.28
CA GLY A 174 60.74 -17.56 -10.25
C GLY A 174 59.27 -17.81 -10.57
N GLN A 175 58.96 -18.59 -11.61
CA GLN A 175 57.59 -18.96 -11.98
C GLN A 175 57.18 -20.30 -11.36
N VAL A 176 55.92 -20.37 -10.90
CA VAL A 176 55.33 -21.59 -10.34
C VAL A 176 55.00 -22.59 -11.45
N VAL A 177 55.48 -23.82 -11.31
CA VAL A 177 55.34 -24.87 -12.34
C VAL A 177 53.88 -25.27 -12.57
N ASP A 178 53.09 -25.40 -11.50
CA ASP A 178 51.64 -25.64 -11.59
C ASP A 178 50.86 -24.62 -10.75
N LYS A 179 50.15 -23.71 -11.43
CA LYS A 179 49.34 -22.67 -10.79
C LYS A 179 48.17 -23.23 -9.98
N ARG A 180 47.80 -24.50 -10.16
CA ARG A 180 46.75 -25.15 -9.36
C ARG A 180 47.18 -25.41 -7.93
N GLU A 181 48.48 -25.58 -7.68
CA GLU A 181 49.02 -25.80 -6.33
C GLU A 181 48.94 -24.52 -5.46
N LEU A 182 48.83 -23.35 -6.11
CA LEU A 182 48.55 -22.08 -5.43
C LEU A 182 47.11 -21.98 -4.94
N LEU A 183 46.20 -22.80 -5.50
CA LEU A 183 44.82 -22.86 -5.04
C LEU A 183 44.77 -23.71 -3.79
N LYS A 184 44.54 -23.07 -2.63
CA LYS A 184 44.28 -23.75 -1.36
C LYS A 184 43.21 -24.82 -1.57
N GLY A 185 43.58 -26.09 -1.50
CA GLY A 185 42.73 -27.27 -1.72
C GLY A 185 41.64 -27.50 -0.67
N GLY A 186 41.05 -26.43 -0.13
CA GLY A 186 39.86 -26.48 0.71
C GLY A 186 38.63 -26.32 -0.17
N LEU A 187 37.97 -27.42 -0.51
CA LEU A 187 36.57 -27.37 -0.91
C LEU A 187 35.81 -26.52 0.14
N ASN A 188 35.08 -25.48 -0.27
CA ASN A 188 34.24 -24.64 0.61
C ASN A 188 33.04 -25.45 1.16
N VAL A 189 33.31 -26.56 1.83
CA VAL A 189 32.31 -27.33 2.57
C VAL A 189 32.17 -26.63 3.90
N ILE A 190 31.15 -25.80 4.02
CA ILE A 190 30.66 -25.33 5.31
C ILE A 190 30.34 -26.60 6.13
N PRO A 191 30.97 -26.84 7.28
CA PRO A 191 30.64 -28.01 8.09
C PRO A 191 29.17 -27.88 8.52
N LYS A 192 28.32 -28.74 7.97
CA LYS A 192 26.92 -28.84 8.38
C LYS A 192 26.90 -29.24 9.84
N ALA A 193 26.38 -28.35 10.69
CA ALA A 193 26.26 -28.59 12.12
C ALA A 193 25.58 -29.94 12.38
N ARG A 194 26.16 -30.73 13.30
CA ARG A 194 25.60 -32.02 13.73
C ARG A 194 24.18 -31.81 14.23
N ALA A 195 23.20 -32.38 13.53
CA ALA A 195 21.85 -32.49 14.03
C ALA A 195 21.87 -33.38 15.27
N THR A 196 21.37 -32.86 16.38
CA THR A 196 21.04 -33.65 17.56
C THR A 196 19.94 -34.63 17.17
N SER A 197 20.18 -35.90 17.50
CA SER A 197 19.28 -37.01 17.28
C SER A 197 17.95 -36.76 17.99
N ASN A 198 16.87 -36.60 17.21
CA ASN A 198 15.52 -36.83 17.70
C ASN A 198 14.84 -37.87 16.82
N VAL A 199 14.16 -38.78 17.49
CA VAL A 199 13.74 -40.11 17.06
C VAL A 199 12.36 -40.08 16.37
N ASN A 200 12.11 -41.06 15.47
CA ASN A 200 10.85 -41.57 14.89
C ASN A 200 10.41 -41.13 13.46
N PRO A 201 9.64 -41.96 12.70
CA PRO A 201 10.20 -43.02 11.84
C PRO A 201 9.65 -43.01 10.39
N SER A 202 10.28 -43.83 9.55
CA SER A 202 9.80 -44.49 8.31
C SER A 202 8.98 -43.70 7.28
N ARG A 203 9.54 -43.57 6.06
CA ARG A 203 8.77 -43.77 4.82
C ARG A 203 9.64 -44.10 3.61
N SER A 204 9.55 -45.38 3.24
CA SER A 204 9.52 -45.97 1.89
C SER A 204 10.48 -45.45 0.82
N GLU A 205 11.50 -46.27 0.61
CA GLU A 205 12.26 -46.47 -0.60
C GLU A 205 11.35 -46.82 -1.79
N SER A 206 11.55 -46.15 -2.92
CA SER A 206 11.10 -46.62 -4.23
C SER A 206 12.12 -46.23 -5.30
N THR A 207 12.97 -47.22 -5.57
CA THR A 207 13.51 -47.66 -6.86
C THR A 207 13.66 -46.63 -7.98
N ALA A 208 14.92 -46.40 -8.33
CA ALA A 208 15.34 -45.84 -9.61
C ALA A 208 14.83 -46.70 -10.78
N PHE A 209 14.24 -46.04 -11.79
CA PHE A 209 14.18 -46.56 -13.15
C PHE A 209 15.06 -45.68 -14.04
N ASP A 210 16.18 -46.27 -14.42
CA ASP A 210 16.96 -45.93 -15.60
C ASP A 210 16.10 -46.13 -16.85
N ARG A 211 15.98 -45.08 -17.67
CA ARG A 211 15.84 -45.20 -19.12
C ARG A 211 16.62 -44.07 -19.78
N GLY A 212 17.78 -44.44 -20.29
CA GLY A 212 18.57 -43.63 -21.20
C GLY A 212 17.86 -43.30 -22.53
N ARG A 213 18.19 -42.10 -22.98
CA ARG A 213 18.48 -41.66 -24.36
C ARG A 213 17.37 -41.63 -25.41
N GLY A 214 17.08 -40.40 -25.84
CA GLY A 214 16.64 -40.08 -27.20
C GLY A 214 16.96 -38.62 -27.52
N ASN A 215 17.99 -38.37 -28.33
CA ASN A 215 18.26 -37.07 -28.92
C ASN A 215 17.01 -36.60 -29.70
N ALA A 216 16.42 -35.48 -29.28
CA ALA A 216 15.51 -34.68 -30.11
C ALA A 216 15.79 -33.20 -29.87
N PHE A 217 16.80 -32.72 -30.59
CA PHE A 217 17.01 -31.31 -30.88
C PHE A 217 15.81 -30.80 -31.69
N VAL A 218 14.73 -30.36 -31.01
CA VAL A 218 13.66 -29.53 -31.57
C VAL A 218 13.10 -28.59 -30.48
N GLY A 219 13.53 -27.32 -30.51
CA GLY A 219 12.74 -26.17 -30.08
C GLY A 219 12.07 -26.17 -28.69
N ALA A 220 12.84 -26.30 -27.61
CA ALA A 220 12.36 -26.17 -26.22
C ALA A 220 11.98 -24.72 -25.79
N GLY A 221 11.52 -23.88 -26.71
CA GLY A 221 11.08 -22.49 -26.47
C GLY A 221 9.60 -22.22 -26.77
N GLY A 222 9.02 -22.92 -27.75
CA GLY A 222 7.70 -22.56 -28.30
C GLY A 222 6.49 -22.97 -27.47
N GLY A 223 6.49 -24.14 -26.83
CA GLY A 223 5.30 -24.64 -26.11
C GLY A 223 4.93 -23.84 -24.85
N LYS A 224 5.94 -23.39 -24.10
CA LYS A 224 5.75 -22.53 -22.92
C LYS A 224 5.39 -21.09 -23.31
N GLN A 225 5.97 -20.58 -24.39
CA GLN A 225 5.62 -19.27 -24.94
C GLN A 225 4.19 -19.26 -25.48
N ALA A 226 3.78 -20.25 -26.27
CA ALA A 226 2.42 -20.37 -26.80
C ALA A 226 1.35 -20.51 -25.71
N MET A 227 1.66 -21.18 -24.59
CA MET A 227 0.77 -21.23 -23.42
C MET A 227 0.62 -19.86 -22.74
N ARG A 228 1.73 -19.13 -22.58
CA ARG A 228 1.71 -17.77 -22.02
C ARG A 228 0.98 -16.79 -22.92
N GLU A 229 1.15 -16.86 -24.24
CA GLU A 229 0.46 -16.00 -25.20
C GLU A 229 -1.07 -16.22 -25.18
N ARG A 230 -1.52 -17.47 -25.00
CA ARG A 230 -2.95 -17.77 -24.86
C ARG A 230 -3.51 -17.23 -23.54
N GLN A 231 -2.75 -17.32 -22.46
CA GLN A 231 -3.14 -16.76 -21.16
C GLN A 231 -3.13 -15.23 -21.16
N SER A 232 -2.14 -14.60 -21.79
CA SER A 232 -2.05 -13.14 -21.91
C SER A 232 -3.18 -12.60 -22.77
N ARG A 233 -3.50 -13.23 -23.90
CA ARG A 233 -4.64 -12.85 -24.74
C ARG A 233 -5.98 -12.99 -24.04
N MET A 234 -6.15 -14.00 -23.18
CA MET A 234 -7.38 -14.14 -22.37
C MET A 234 -7.51 -12.99 -21.36
N MET A 235 -6.42 -12.64 -20.68
CA MET A 235 -6.40 -11.55 -19.70
C MET A 235 -6.58 -10.18 -20.37
N GLU A 236 -5.95 -9.98 -21.51
CA GLU A 236 -6.10 -8.79 -22.35
C GLU A 236 -7.55 -8.63 -22.82
N ALA A 237 -8.18 -9.71 -23.33
CA ALA A 237 -9.59 -9.68 -23.73
C ALA A 237 -10.54 -9.39 -22.55
N GLN A 238 -10.24 -9.87 -21.33
CA GLN A 238 -11.01 -9.54 -20.14
C GLN A 238 -10.87 -8.06 -19.74
N LEU A 239 -9.65 -7.52 -19.84
CA LEU A 239 -9.38 -6.10 -19.59
C LEU A 239 -10.07 -5.21 -20.64
N GLU A 240 -9.96 -5.55 -21.93
CA GLU A 240 -10.65 -4.85 -23.01
C GLU A 240 -12.17 -4.90 -22.86
N GLN A 241 -12.73 -6.03 -22.44
CA GLN A 241 -14.16 -6.11 -22.18
C GLN A 241 -14.58 -5.25 -20.99
N ALA A 242 -13.77 -5.19 -19.94
CA ALA A 242 -14.02 -4.34 -18.77
C ALA A 242 -13.91 -2.84 -19.13
N THR A 243 -12.88 -2.44 -19.89
CA THR A 243 -12.73 -1.06 -20.34
C THR A 243 -13.85 -0.66 -21.29
N LYS A 244 -14.27 -1.54 -22.20
CA LYS A 244 -15.40 -1.29 -23.10
C LYS A 244 -16.71 -1.09 -22.33
N ARG A 245 -17.00 -1.94 -21.33
CA ARG A 245 -18.19 -1.78 -20.47
C ARG A 245 -18.14 -0.47 -19.69
N ALA A 246 -16.99 -0.11 -19.14
CA ALA A 246 -16.82 1.15 -18.42
C ALA A 246 -17.05 2.38 -19.32
N LEU A 247 -16.55 2.35 -20.56
CA LEU A 247 -16.78 3.42 -21.54
C LEU A 247 -18.25 3.51 -21.96
N GLU A 248 -18.91 2.36 -22.18
CA GLU A 248 -20.34 2.31 -22.51
C GLU A 248 -21.20 2.86 -21.35
N GLU A 249 -20.89 2.51 -20.10
CA GLU A 249 -21.55 3.04 -18.90
C GLU A 249 -21.35 4.56 -18.78
N GLU A 250 -20.13 5.06 -18.99
CA GLU A 250 -19.84 6.49 -18.96
C GLU A 250 -20.60 7.26 -20.07
N GLU A 251 -20.68 6.71 -21.28
CA GLU A 251 -21.46 7.29 -22.36
C GLU A 251 -22.97 7.33 -22.03
N GLU A 252 -23.50 6.27 -21.42
CA GLU A 252 -24.89 6.24 -20.98
C GLU A 252 -25.18 7.26 -19.90
N GLU A 253 -24.27 7.42 -18.92
CA GLU A 253 -24.36 8.44 -17.89
C GLU A 253 -24.30 9.85 -18.49
N ARG A 254 -23.38 10.11 -19.42
CA ARG A 254 -23.31 11.37 -20.16
C ARG A 254 -24.61 11.66 -20.90
N LYS A 255 -25.17 10.67 -21.61
CA LYS A 255 -26.47 10.79 -22.30
C LYS A 255 -27.62 11.05 -21.31
N LYS A 256 -27.60 10.43 -20.13
CA LYS A 256 -28.61 10.67 -19.06
C LYS A 256 -28.50 12.10 -18.53
N VAL A 257 -27.29 12.58 -18.25
CA VAL A 257 -27.04 13.96 -17.80
C VAL A 257 -27.45 14.96 -18.87
N GLU A 258 -27.16 14.69 -20.15
CA GLU A 258 -27.57 15.54 -21.27
C GLU A 258 -29.10 15.58 -21.43
N ARG A 259 -29.79 14.44 -21.30
CA ARG A 259 -31.26 14.43 -21.31
C ARG A 259 -31.83 15.17 -20.11
N ALA A 260 -31.24 15.00 -18.94
CA ALA A 260 -31.65 15.71 -17.72
C ALA A 260 -31.44 17.22 -17.87
N SER A 261 -30.30 17.67 -18.40
CA SER A 261 -30.02 19.08 -18.66
C SER A 261 -30.97 19.67 -19.72
N LYS A 262 -31.24 18.94 -20.80
CA LYS A 262 -32.20 19.33 -21.85
C LYS A 262 -33.65 19.41 -21.35
N SER A 263 -34.04 18.55 -20.41
CA SER A 263 -35.38 18.54 -19.82
C SER A 263 -35.60 19.65 -18.78
N ARG A 264 -34.52 20.18 -18.21
CA ARG A 264 -34.59 21.23 -17.18
C ARG A 264 -34.74 22.58 -17.86
N LYS A 265 -35.80 23.31 -17.51
CA LYS A 265 -36.02 24.69 -17.99
C LYS A 265 -34.83 25.55 -17.60
N THR A 266 -34.31 26.31 -18.56
CA THR A 266 -33.20 27.23 -18.30
C THR A 266 -33.70 28.44 -17.50
N GLU A 267 -32.80 29.15 -16.83
CA GLU A 267 -33.16 30.38 -16.10
C GLU A 267 -33.76 31.43 -17.04
N GLY A 268 -33.30 31.49 -18.29
CA GLY A 268 -33.88 32.34 -19.34
C GLY A 268 -35.33 31.98 -19.68
N ASP A 269 -35.66 30.69 -19.78
CA ASP A 269 -37.05 30.25 -20.02
C ASP A 269 -37.98 30.64 -18.86
N ILE A 270 -37.47 30.55 -17.63
CA ILE A 270 -38.19 30.94 -16.42
C ILE A 270 -38.42 32.47 -16.41
N MET A 271 -37.40 33.26 -16.73
CA MET A 271 -37.50 34.72 -16.80
C MET A 271 -38.45 35.17 -17.91
N SER A 272 -38.35 34.59 -19.11
CA SER A 272 -39.26 34.88 -20.23
C SER A 272 -40.71 34.49 -19.91
N ALA A 273 -40.94 33.38 -19.20
CA ALA A 273 -42.28 33.01 -18.74
C ALA A 273 -42.82 34.01 -17.69
N LYS A 274 -41.96 34.48 -16.78
CA LYS A 274 -42.29 35.49 -15.77
C LYS A 274 -42.61 36.85 -16.39
N GLU A 275 -41.84 37.28 -17.38
CA GLU A 275 -42.08 38.53 -18.13
C GLU A 275 -43.42 38.48 -18.87
N ARG A 276 -43.72 37.40 -19.60
CA ARG A 276 -45.01 37.21 -20.26
C ARG A 276 -46.19 37.16 -19.28
N TYR A 277 -45.98 36.58 -18.10
CA TYR A 277 -46.99 36.58 -17.05
C TYR A 277 -47.23 38.00 -16.50
N LEU A 278 -46.17 38.76 -16.23
CA LEU A 278 -46.27 40.13 -15.76
C LEU A 278 -46.88 41.07 -16.79
N ALA A 279 -46.57 40.89 -18.08
CA ALA A 279 -47.18 41.64 -19.18
C ALA A 279 -48.69 41.39 -19.24
N ARG A 280 -49.14 40.13 -19.27
CA ARG A 280 -50.57 39.77 -19.23
C ARG A 280 -51.27 40.32 -17.99
N LYS A 281 -50.59 40.33 -16.83
CA LYS A 281 -51.14 40.89 -15.60
C LYS A 281 -51.31 42.41 -15.70
N ARG A 282 -50.32 43.13 -16.22
CA ARG A 282 -50.39 44.58 -16.44
C ARG A 282 -51.50 44.93 -17.43
N GLU A 283 -51.59 44.23 -18.55
CA GLU A 283 -52.66 44.42 -19.54
C GLU A 283 -54.05 44.17 -18.94
N ALA A 284 -54.21 43.12 -18.12
CA ALA A 284 -55.46 42.85 -17.43
C ALA A 284 -55.82 43.92 -16.38
N GLU A 285 -54.83 44.49 -15.69
CA GLU A 285 -55.06 45.62 -14.77
C GLU A 285 -55.38 46.91 -15.52
N GLU A 286 -54.75 47.17 -16.67
CA GLU A 286 -55.07 48.31 -17.53
C GLU A 286 -56.46 48.18 -18.16
N ALA A 287 -56.87 46.99 -18.61
CA ALA A 287 -58.22 46.73 -19.10
C ALA A 287 -59.27 46.99 -18.01
N LYS A 288 -59.03 46.48 -16.79
CA LYS A 288 -59.88 46.78 -15.62
C LYS A 288 -59.96 48.27 -15.29
N LYS A 289 -58.86 49.01 -15.49
CA LYS A 289 -58.84 50.48 -15.31
C LYS A 289 -59.53 51.23 -16.45
N ARG A 290 -59.54 50.67 -17.67
CA ARG A 290 -60.23 51.22 -18.84
C ARG A 290 -61.74 50.93 -18.85
N GLY A 291 -62.23 50.10 -17.94
CA GLY A 291 -63.66 49.97 -17.66
C GLY A 291 -64.45 49.08 -18.63
N GLU A 292 -63.78 48.09 -19.25
CA GLU A 292 -64.45 46.91 -19.83
C GLU A 292 -64.56 45.78 -18.79
#